data_AF-K2RF72-F1
#
_entry.id   AF-K2RF72-F1
#
_cell.length_a   1.000
_cell.length_b   1.000
_cell.length_c   1.000
_cell.angle_alpha   90.00
_cell.angle_beta   90.00
_cell.angle_gamma   90.00
#
_symmetry.space_group_name_H-M   'P 1'
#
loop_
_entity.id
_entity.type
_entity.pdbx_description
1 polymer ?
#
loop_
_entity_poly.entity_id
_entity_poly.type
_entity_poly.pdbx_seq_one_letter_code
_entity_poly.pdbx_strand_id
1 'polypeptide(L)' 'MAVDPICKMDVDEKSAKWVSEYKGKKYYFCAPGCKKEFDENPEKYAEK' A
#
# COMPACT_ATOMS: atom_id res chain seq x y z
N MET A 1 10.33 -5.85 3.69
CA MET A 1 9.20 -5.46 4.55
C MET A 1 8.74 -4.11 4.08
N ALA A 2 7.49 -4.03 3.66
CA ALA A 2 6.87 -2.81 3.20
C ALA A 2 5.93 -2.29 4.29
N VAL A 3 5.78 -0.97 4.40
CA VAL A 3 4.87 -0.38 5.36
C VAL A 3 3.62 0.04 4.61
N ASP A 4 2.46 -0.40 5.10
CA ASP A 4 1.17 0.05 4.59
C ASP A 4 1.02 1.55 4.86
N PRO A 5 0.92 2.42 3.84
CA PRO A 5 0.87 3.87 4.04
C PRO A 5 -0.45 4.35 4.66
N ILE A 6 -1.50 3.51 4.70
CA ILE A 6 -2.80 3.81 5.29
C ILE A 6 -2.76 3.56 6.80
N CYS A 7 -2.40 2.35 7.20
CA CYS A 7 -2.47 1.92 8.60
C CYS A 7 -1.11 1.89 9.32
N LYS A 8 -0.02 2.16 8.60
CA LYS A 8 1.38 2.09 9.09
C LYS A 8 1.78 0.72 9.64
N MET A 9 1.10 -0.32 9.19
CA MET A 9 1.37 -1.69 9.59
C MET A 9 2.46 -2.28 8.72
N ASP A 10 3.35 -3.08 9.32
CA ASP A 10 4.33 -3.86 8.56
C ASP A 10 3.63 -4.94 7.73
N VAL A 11 3.90 -4.91 6.43
CA VAL A 11 3.40 -5.85 5.44
C VAL A 11 4.58 -6.57 4.84
N ASP A 12 4.51 -7.88 4.87
CA ASP A 12 5.53 -8.69 4.23
C ASP A 12 5.30 -8.70 2.71
N GLU A 13 6.17 -8.03 1.96
CA GLU A 13 6.09 -7.90 0.50
C GLU A 13 6.03 -9.24 -0.23
N LYS A 14 6.54 -10.31 0.39
CA LYS A 14 6.55 -11.67 -0.17
C LYS A 14 5.22 -12.40 0.04
N SER A 15 4.48 -12.08 1.10
CA SER A 15 3.17 -12.68 1.40
C SER A 15 2.00 -11.72 1.16
N ALA A 16 2.27 -10.48 0.81
CA ALA A 16 1.28 -9.46 0.56
C ALA A 16 0.37 -9.88 -0.60
N LYS A 17 -0.88 -10.17 -0.28
CA LYS A 17 -1.92 -10.43 -1.28
C LYS A 17 -2.43 -9.15 -1.93
N TRP A 18 -2.25 -8.02 -1.26
CA TRP A 18 -2.76 -6.72 -1.69
C TRP A 18 -1.59 -5.82 -2.05
N VAL A 19 -1.39 -5.62 -3.34
CA VAL A 19 -0.33 -4.76 -3.90
C VAL A 19 -0.98 -3.78 -4.86
N SER A 20 -0.49 -2.55 -4.86
CA SER A 20 -0.82 -1.54 -5.87
C SER A 20 0.46 -0.90 -6.40
N GLU A 21 0.51 -0.63 -7.70
CA GLU A 21 1.67 -0.01 -8.32
C GLU A 21 1.33 1.44 -8.66
N TYR A 22 2.10 2.38 -8.11
CA TYR A 22 1.86 3.80 -8.28
C TYR A 22 3.17 4.55 -8.56
N LYS A 23 3.22 5.32 -9.64
CA LYS A 23 4.43 6.04 -10.11
C LYS A 23 5.67 5.14 -10.22
N GLY A 24 5.50 3.87 -10.59
CA GLY A 24 6.59 2.89 -10.70
C GLY A 24 7.11 2.35 -9.36
N LYS A 25 6.47 2.69 -8.23
CA LYS A 25 6.71 2.09 -6.92
C LYS A 25 5.59 1.09 -6.60
N LYS A 26 5.95 -0.08 -6.05
CA LYS A 26 4.99 -1.05 -5.53
C LYS A 26 4.71 -0.77 -4.06
N TYR A 27 3.43 -0.60 -3.75
CA TYR A 27 2.90 -0.41 -2.41
C TYR A 27 2.17 -1.67 -1.97
N TYR A 28 2.37 -2.06 -0.72
CA TYR A 28 1.87 -3.29 -0.16
C TYR A 28 0.91 -2.96 0.98
N PHE A 29 -0.22 -3.66 1.02
CA PHE A 29 -1.29 -3.38 1.96
C PHE A 29 -1.61 -4.59 2.82
N CYS A 30 -1.89 -4.35 4.10
CA CYS A 30 -2.24 -5.41 5.03
C CYS A 30 -3.66 -5.93 4.77
N ALA A 31 -4.53 -5.07 4.24
CA ALA A 31 -5.94 -5.32 4.07
C ALA A 31 -6.47 -4.80 2.72
N PRO A 32 -7.56 -5.39 2.19
CA PRO A 32 -8.20 -4.89 0.98
C PRO A 32 -8.78 -3.49 1.16
N GLY A 33 -9.16 -3.12 2.39
CA GLY A 33 -9.61 -1.76 2.73
C GLY A 33 -8.50 -0.73 2.53
N CYS A 34 -7.28 -1.01 3.00
CA CYS A 34 -6.14 -0.12 2.80
C CYS A 34 -5.76 -0.01 1.32
N LYS A 35 -5.81 -1.12 0.56
CA LYS A 35 -5.63 -1.06 -0.90
C LYS A 35 -6.67 -0.14 -1.55
N LYS A 36 -7.95 -0.28 -1.20
CA LYS A 36 -9.02 0.54 -1.78
C LYS A 36 -8.84 2.02 -1.45
N GLU A 37 -8.53 2.34 -0.19
CA GLU A 37 -8.30 3.72 0.25
C GLU A 37 -7.07 4.34 -0.42
N PHE A 38 -6.02 3.54 -0.63
CA PHE A 38 -4.88 3.93 -1.46
C PHE A 38 -5.25 4.13 -2.92
N ASP A 39 -6.09 3.29 -3.52
CA ASP A 39 -6.53 3.42 -4.91
C ASP A 39 -7.40 4.68 -5.11
N GLU A 40 -8.19 5.06 -4.10
CA GLU A 40 -9.00 6.27 -4.11
C GLU A 40 -8.15 7.55 -3.99
N ASN A 41 -7.08 7.53 -3.19
CA ASN A 41 -6.21 8.70 -2.99
C ASN A 41 -4.71 8.35 -2.97
N PRO A 42 -4.16 7.78 -4.06
CA PRO A 42 -2.80 7.26 -4.06
C PRO A 42 -1.78 8.38 -3.90
N GLU A 43 -2.06 9.57 -4.41
CA GLU A 43 -1.19 10.74 -4.27
C GLU A 43 -0.95 11.14 -2.81
N LYS A 44 -2.01 11.09 -1.99
CA LYS A 44 -1.95 11.46 -0.57
C LYS A 44 -1.11 10.48 0.26
N TYR A 45 -1.14 9.21 -0.13
CA TYR A 45 -0.48 8.13 0.60
C TYR A 45 0.89 7.75 -0.01
N ALA A 46 1.10 8.07 -1.28
CA ALA A 46 2.38 7.91 -1.97
C ALA A 46 3.33 9.09 -1.76
N GLU A 47 2.93 10.11 -0.99
CA GLU A 47 3.71 11.33 -0.71
C GLU A 47 4.90 11.04 0.23
N LYS A 48 5.91 10.30 -0.27
CA LYS A 48 7.36 10.62 -0.35
C LYS A 48 8.18 9.37 -0.73
#